data_AF-A0A2V7WA45-F1
#
_entry.id   AF-A0A2V7WA45-F1
#
_cell.length_a   1.000
_cell.length_b   1.000
_cell.length_c   1.000
_cell.angle_alpha   90.00
_cell.angle_beta   90.00
_cell.angle_gamma   90.00
#
_symmetry.space_group_name_H-M   'P 1'
#
loop_
_entity.id
_entity.type
_entity.pdbx_description
1 polymer ?
#
loop_
_entity_poly.entity_id
_entity_poly.type
_entity_poly.pdbx_seq_one_letter_code
_entity_poly.pdbx_strand_id
1 'polypeptide(L)'
;MTFDKKTFYARTMHTPDSPQRAELRAALRDISVALIPLHRYLIEAARSDYVFAYEKELDRPVHLLQLLKEDPFFAWLKPLTSVIVDIDEMVRTDFTADAAGAIHDRIDGLVGSAVAEGDFASHYREILQRDVNVAMAHAAVRQALLRLGRSGPANDAQQENQKDSADKGGDQ
;
A
#
# COMPACT_ATOMS: atom_id res chain seq x y z
N MET A 1 -34.85 30.76 -5.09
CA MET A 1 -34.79 29.33 -4.75
C MET A 1 -33.33 28.92 -4.76
N THR A 2 -32.72 28.81 -3.58
CA THR A 2 -31.32 28.40 -3.42
C THR A 2 -31.26 26.89 -3.63
N PHE A 3 -30.66 26.45 -4.72
CA PHE A 3 -30.40 25.02 -4.94
C PHE A 3 -29.38 24.55 -3.90
N ASP A 4 -29.83 23.76 -2.93
CA ASP A 4 -28.94 23.07 -2.02
C ASP A 4 -28.21 21.96 -2.78
N LYS A 5 -26.97 22.28 -3.16
CA LYS A 5 -26.06 21.37 -3.85
C LYS A 5 -25.93 20.04 -3.08
N LYS A 6 -25.91 20.04 -1.74
CA LYS A 6 -25.82 18.81 -0.93
C LYS A 6 -26.99 17.87 -1.21
N THR A 7 -28.22 18.39 -1.21
CA THR A 7 -29.44 17.60 -1.47
C THR A 7 -29.51 17.10 -2.93
N PHE A 8 -28.98 17.87 -3.88
CA PHE A 8 -28.91 17.43 -5.28
C PHE A 8 -27.90 16.29 -5.47
N TYR A 9 -26.70 16.40 -4.88
CA TYR A 9 -25.68 15.34 -4.96
C TYR A 9 -26.08 14.07 -4.21
N ALA A 10 -26.83 14.18 -3.10
CA ALA A 10 -27.37 13.01 -2.40
C ALA A 10 -28.37 12.19 -3.23
N ARG A 11 -29.00 12.78 -4.26
CA ARG A 11 -30.09 12.14 -5.02
C ARG A 11 -29.66 11.52 -6.34
N THR A 12 -28.57 11.96 -6.96
CA THR A 12 -28.27 11.55 -8.35
C THR A 12 -26.87 11.05 -8.64
N MET A 13 -25.81 11.37 -7.90
CA MET A 13 -24.48 10.85 -8.22
C MET A 13 -23.57 10.85 -6.99
N HIS A 14 -22.75 9.78 -6.89
CA HIS A 14 -21.54 9.62 -6.07
C HIS A 14 -21.15 10.89 -5.30
N THR A 15 -21.21 10.83 -3.97
CA THR A 15 -20.76 11.92 -3.10
C THR A 15 -19.38 12.36 -3.57
N PRO A 16 -19.18 13.63 -3.98
CA PRO A 16 -17.87 14.09 -4.42
C PRO A 16 -16.87 13.75 -3.33
N ASP A 17 -15.77 13.08 -3.71
CA ASP A 17 -14.70 12.77 -2.77
C ASP A 17 -14.33 14.03 -2.01
N SER A 18 -14.31 13.97 -0.68
CA SER A 18 -13.74 15.07 0.09
C SER A 18 -12.28 15.27 -0.37
N PRO A 19 -11.74 16.50 -0.36
CA PRO A 19 -10.34 16.73 -0.72
C PRO A 19 -9.39 15.77 0.01
N GLN A 20 -9.64 15.54 1.29
CA GLN A 20 -8.92 14.57 2.12
C GLN A 20 -9.03 13.12 1.60
N ARG A 21 -10.24 12.65 1.22
CA ARG A 21 -10.39 11.29 0.67
C ARG A 21 -9.67 11.15 -0.67
N ALA A 22 -9.70 12.19 -1.51
CA ALA A 22 -8.99 12.20 -2.78
C ALA A 22 -7.46 12.10 -2.58
N GLU A 23 -6.90 12.82 -1.59
CA GLU A 23 -5.48 12.75 -1.23
C GLU A 23 -5.09 11.36 -0.70
N LEU A 24 -5.87 10.80 0.23
CA LEU A 24 -5.64 9.44 0.72
C LEU A 24 -5.71 8.41 -0.41
N ARG A 25 -6.67 8.56 -1.34
CA ARG A 25 -6.82 7.69 -2.50
C ARG A 25 -5.60 7.76 -3.42
N ALA A 26 -5.04 8.96 -3.63
CA ALA A 26 -3.82 9.13 -4.41
C ALA A 26 -2.62 8.47 -3.72
N ALA A 27 -2.44 8.69 -2.41
CA ALA A 27 -1.37 8.08 -1.64
C ALA A 27 -1.44 6.53 -1.63
N LEU A 28 -2.64 5.96 -1.53
CA LEU A 28 -2.86 4.52 -1.62
C LEU A 28 -2.51 3.96 -3.01
N ARG A 29 -2.84 4.69 -4.08
CA ARG A 29 -2.44 4.31 -5.45
C ARG A 29 -0.93 4.31 -5.61
N ASP A 30 -0.24 5.31 -5.07
CA ASP A 30 1.23 5.37 -5.09
C ASP A 30 1.85 4.17 -4.37
N ILE A 31 1.24 3.74 -3.25
CA ILE A 31 1.66 2.53 -2.54
C ILE A 31 1.42 1.28 -3.37
N SER A 32 0.24 1.11 -3.99
CA SER A 32 -0.04 -0.03 -4.87
C SER A 32 1.01 -0.10 -5.99
N VAL A 33 1.29 1.02 -6.66
CA VAL A 33 2.33 1.12 -7.70
C VAL A 33 3.71 0.73 -7.19
N ALA A 34 4.08 1.11 -5.97
CA ALA A 34 5.36 0.74 -5.36
C ALA A 34 5.45 -0.74 -4.94
N LEU A 35 4.32 -1.35 -4.57
CA LEU A 35 4.25 -2.76 -4.16
C LEU A 35 4.39 -3.72 -5.34
N ILE A 36 3.99 -3.34 -6.56
CA ILE A 36 4.09 -4.21 -7.75
C ILE A 36 5.55 -4.62 -8.05
N PRO A 37 6.53 -3.70 -8.15
CA PRO A 37 7.93 -4.08 -8.30
C PRO A 37 8.44 -4.98 -7.17
N LEU A 38 8.09 -4.68 -5.91
CA LEU A 38 8.51 -5.47 -4.76
C LEU A 38 8.00 -6.91 -4.88
N HIS A 39 6.71 -7.09 -5.16
CA HIS A 39 6.11 -8.41 -5.33
C HIS A 39 6.77 -9.20 -6.46
N ARG A 40 7.02 -8.55 -7.60
CA ARG A 40 7.69 -9.17 -8.74
C ARG A 40 9.10 -9.67 -8.39
N TYR A 41 9.91 -8.85 -7.71
CA TYR A 41 11.26 -9.26 -7.34
C TYR A 41 11.27 -10.39 -6.29
N LEU A 42 10.31 -10.38 -5.36
CA LEU A 42 10.16 -11.49 -4.41
C LEU A 42 9.76 -12.80 -5.10
N ILE A 43 8.90 -12.75 -6.12
CA ILE A 43 8.57 -13.93 -6.94
C ILE A 43 9.82 -14.48 -7.64
N GLU A 44 10.65 -13.61 -8.21
CA GLU A 44 11.88 -14.05 -8.90
C GLU A 44 12.90 -14.66 -7.92
N ALA A 45 13.09 -14.04 -6.76
CA ALA A 45 13.94 -14.59 -5.70
C ALA A 45 13.42 -15.95 -5.21
N ALA A 46 12.11 -16.05 -4.92
CA ALA A 46 11.48 -17.31 -4.51
C ALA A 46 11.60 -18.40 -5.60
N ARG A 47 11.47 -18.01 -6.88
CA ARG A 47 11.69 -18.91 -8.00
C ARG A 47 13.12 -19.46 -8.00
N SER A 48 14.12 -18.60 -7.81
CA SER A 48 15.52 -19.02 -7.71
C SER A 48 15.73 -20.00 -6.56
N ASP A 49 15.15 -19.71 -5.39
CA ASP A 49 15.23 -20.57 -4.21
C ASP A 49 14.57 -21.94 -4.45
N TYR A 50 13.43 -21.96 -5.14
CA TYR A 50 12.73 -23.19 -5.52
C TYR A 50 13.57 -24.06 -6.46
N VAL A 51 14.12 -23.46 -7.52
CA VAL A 51 14.98 -24.15 -8.49
C VAL A 51 16.20 -24.75 -7.78
N PHE A 52 16.80 -23.99 -6.86
CA PHE A 52 17.94 -24.45 -6.07
C PHE A 52 17.57 -25.60 -5.13
N ALA A 53 16.45 -25.48 -4.40
CA ALA A 53 16.04 -26.47 -3.41
C ALA A 53 15.58 -27.81 -4.02
N TYR A 54 14.97 -27.78 -5.20
CA TYR A 54 14.40 -28.96 -5.86
C TYR A 54 15.15 -29.42 -7.10
N GLU A 55 16.27 -28.77 -7.44
CA GLU A 55 17.11 -29.06 -8.63
C GLU A 55 16.28 -29.14 -9.93
N LYS A 56 15.26 -28.31 -10.05
CA LYS A 56 14.26 -28.37 -11.13
C LYS A 56 14.33 -27.15 -12.01
N GLU A 57 14.52 -27.34 -13.31
CA GLU A 57 14.39 -26.25 -14.27
C GLU A 57 12.93 -25.78 -14.40
N LEU A 58 12.76 -24.46 -14.54
CA LEU A 58 11.48 -23.81 -14.80
C LEU A 58 11.54 -23.13 -16.17
N ASP A 59 11.37 -23.95 -17.19
CA ASP A 59 11.59 -23.65 -18.61
C ASP A 59 10.41 -22.89 -19.24
N ARG A 60 9.26 -22.82 -18.57
CA ARG A 60 8.07 -22.10 -19.08
C ARG A 60 7.43 -21.16 -18.04
N PRO A 61 7.11 -19.90 -18.41
CA PRO A 61 6.44 -18.94 -17.51
C PRO A 61 5.11 -19.44 -16.93
N VAL A 62 4.37 -20.25 -17.71
CA VAL A 62 3.07 -20.82 -17.29
C VAL A 62 3.24 -21.75 -16.07
N HIS A 63 4.38 -22.46 -15.95
CA HIS A 63 4.62 -23.36 -14.82
C HIS A 63 4.82 -22.57 -13.52
N LEU A 64 5.53 -21.44 -13.56
CA LEU A 64 5.69 -20.57 -12.38
C LEU A 64 4.34 -20.06 -11.89
N LEU A 65 3.44 -19.67 -12.79
CA LEU A 65 2.09 -19.23 -12.41
C LEU A 65 1.26 -20.34 -11.76
N GLN A 66 1.45 -21.60 -12.16
CA GLN A 66 0.81 -22.75 -11.50
C GLN A 66 1.41 -22.97 -10.11
N LEU A 67 2.73 -22.95 -9.98
CA LEU A 67 3.41 -23.11 -8.70
C LEU A 67 3.02 -22.03 -7.69
N LEU A 68 2.96 -20.76 -8.12
CA LEU A 68 2.50 -19.66 -7.26
C LEU A 68 1.07 -19.87 -6.73
N LYS A 69 0.23 -20.64 -7.43
CA LYS A 69 -1.16 -20.93 -7.04
C LYS A 69 -1.27 -22.18 -6.17
N GLU A 70 -0.51 -23.22 -6.50
CA GLU A 70 -0.76 -24.58 -6.02
C GLU A 70 0.31 -25.08 -5.03
N ASP A 71 1.54 -24.58 -5.12
CA ASP A 71 2.68 -25.11 -4.37
C ASP A 71 2.83 -24.37 -3.02
N PRO A 72 2.84 -25.10 -1.88
CA PRO A 72 3.02 -24.52 -0.55
C PRO A 72 4.32 -23.71 -0.39
N PHE A 73 5.35 -23.97 -1.18
CA PHE A 73 6.61 -23.22 -1.16
C PHE A 73 6.39 -21.72 -1.39
N PHE A 74 5.39 -21.34 -2.17
CA PHE A 74 5.08 -19.94 -2.47
C PHE A 74 4.00 -19.35 -1.57
N ALA A 75 3.46 -20.12 -0.62
CA ALA A 75 2.35 -19.68 0.23
C ALA A 75 2.71 -18.46 1.08
N TRP A 76 3.98 -18.29 1.43
CA TRP A 76 4.47 -17.15 2.21
C TRP A 76 4.28 -15.81 1.49
N LEU A 77 4.14 -15.77 0.15
CA LEU A 77 3.92 -14.51 -0.62
C LEU A 77 2.49 -13.95 -0.49
N LYS A 78 1.53 -14.77 -0.06
CA LYS A 78 0.09 -14.42 -0.01
C LYS A 78 -0.23 -13.13 0.75
N PRO A 79 0.38 -12.83 1.91
CA PRO A 79 0.10 -11.60 2.64
C PRO A 79 0.34 -10.34 1.81
N LEU A 80 1.41 -10.33 1.01
CA LEU A 80 1.73 -9.18 0.15
C LEU A 80 0.73 -9.03 -1.00
N THR A 81 0.39 -10.13 -1.67
CA THR A 81 -0.59 -10.14 -2.76
C THR A 81 -1.96 -9.69 -2.28
N SER A 82 -2.40 -10.17 -1.12
CA SER A 82 -3.68 -9.76 -0.52
C SER A 82 -3.74 -8.25 -0.29
N VAL A 83 -2.67 -7.66 0.25
CA VAL A 83 -2.66 -6.22 0.51
C VAL A 83 -2.72 -5.39 -0.77
N ILE A 84 -2.06 -5.83 -1.85
CA ILE A 84 -2.16 -5.16 -3.16
C ILE A 84 -3.60 -5.16 -3.66
N VAL A 85 -4.27 -6.33 -3.60
CA VAL A 85 -5.68 -6.47 -4.01
C VAL A 85 -6.59 -5.58 -3.16
N ASP A 86 -6.40 -5.56 -1.84
CA ASP A 86 -7.23 -4.78 -0.93
C ASP A 86 -7.07 -3.28 -1.17
N ILE A 87 -5.85 -2.80 -1.45
CA ILE A 87 -5.63 -1.40 -1.87
C ILE A 87 -6.37 -1.12 -3.17
N ASP A 88 -6.17 -1.96 -4.18
CA ASP A 88 -6.76 -1.80 -5.51
C ASP A 88 -8.30 -1.79 -5.48
N GLU A 89 -8.90 -2.58 -4.60
CA GLU A 89 -10.35 -2.55 -4.35
C GLU A 89 -10.76 -1.27 -3.62
N MET A 90 -10.07 -0.92 -2.53
CA MET A 90 -10.40 0.23 -1.70
C MET A 90 -10.31 1.56 -2.47
N VAL A 91 -9.33 1.72 -3.37
CA VAL A 91 -9.19 2.95 -4.18
C VAL A 91 -10.28 3.12 -5.24
N ARG A 92 -11.15 2.11 -5.44
CA ARG A 92 -12.30 2.16 -6.36
C ARG A 92 -13.63 2.42 -5.65
N THR A 93 -13.66 2.42 -4.32
CA THR A 93 -14.86 2.59 -3.50
C THR A 93 -14.73 3.79 -2.54
N ASP A 94 -15.81 4.13 -1.83
CA ASP A 94 -15.73 5.10 -0.74
C ASP A 94 -15.18 4.43 0.52
N PHE A 95 -14.26 5.11 1.20
CA PHE A 95 -13.62 4.62 2.42
C PHE A 95 -13.43 5.74 3.45
N THR A 96 -13.19 5.35 4.70
CA THR A 96 -12.90 6.26 5.83
C THR A 96 -11.39 6.44 6.00
N ALA A 97 -10.98 7.52 6.66
CA ALA A 97 -9.57 7.73 7.01
C ALA A 97 -9.01 6.58 7.85
N ASP A 98 -9.81 6.02 8.77
CA ASP A 98 -9.44 4.87 9.58
C ASP A 98 -9.18 3.61 8.73
N ALA A 99 -9.96 3.38 7.68
CA ALA A 99 -9.74 2.26 6.76
C ALA A 99 -8.41 2.42 6.00
N ALA A 100 -8.07 3.65 5.59
CA ALA A 100 -6.77 3.94 4.99
C ALA A 100 -5.60 3.74 5.99
N GLY A 101 -5.80 4.14 7.26
CA GLY A 101 -4.86 3.88 8.34
C GLY A 101 -4.63 2.39 8.63
N ALA A 102 -5.70 1.59 8.62
CA ALA A 102 -5.58 0.14 8.79
C ALA A 102 -4.76 -0.53 7.68
N ILE A 103 -4.92 -0.08 6.43
CA ILE A 103 -4.08 -0.53 5.30
C ILE A 103 -2.63 -0.11 5.49
N HIS A 104 -2.38 1.14 5.90
CA HIS A 104 -1.04 1.62 6.24
C HIS A 104 -0.36 0.69 7.27
N ASP A 105 -1.02 0.45 8.40
CA ASP A 105 -0.46 -0.32 9.51
C ASP A 105 -0.23 -1.78 9.12
N ARG A 106 -1.10 -2.35 8.29
CA ARG A 106 -0.91 -3.70 7.76
C ARG A 106 0.32 -3.80 6.86
N ILE A 107 0.56 -2.81 6.00
CA ILE A 107 1.76 -2.80 5.15
C ILE A 107 3.00 -2.58 6.02
N ASP A 108 2.96 -1.64 6.96
CA ASP A 108 4.07 -1.40 7.87
C ASP A 108 4.37 -2.64 8.73
N GLY A 109 3.38 -3.44 9.11
CA GLY A 109 3.61 -4.74 9.76
C GLY A 109 4.35 -5.77 8.89
N LEU A 110 4.21 -5.69 7.56
CA LEU A 110 4.87 -6.59 6.60
C LEU A 110 6.27 -6.09 6.20
N VAL A 111 6.43 -4.80 5.93
CA VAL A 111 7.69 -4.22 5.41
C VAL A 111 8.36 -3.27 6.42
N GLY A 112 7.95 -3.36 7.68
CA GLY A 112 8.37 -2.57 8.83
C GLY A 112 9.80 -2.76 9.27
N SER A 113 10.27 -1.88 10.16
CA SER A 113 11.48 -2.15 10.93
C SER A 113 11.30 -3.27 11.95
N ALA A 114 10.06 -3.53 12.37
CA ALA A 114 9.68 -4.63 13.24
C ALA A 114 8.77 -5.61 12.49
N VAL A 115 9.21 -6.10 11.32
CA VAL A 115 8.44 -7.10 10.55
C VAL A 115 7.95 -8.18 11.52
N ALA A 116 6.63 -8.34 11.60
CA ALA A 116 6.02 -9.26 12.55
C ALA A 116 6.58 -10.67 12.35
N GLU A 117 6.86 -11.41 13.44
CA GLU A 117 7.34 -12.78 13.32
C GLU A 117 6.37 -13.65 12.52
N GLY A 118 6.92 -14.50 11.67
CA GLY A 118 6.13 -15.37 10.80
C GLY A 118 6.87 -15.78 9.54
N ASP A 119 6.24 -16.66 8.78
CA ASP A 119 6.82 -17.28 7.60
C ASP A 119 7.22 -16.26 6.51
N PHE A 120 6.36 -15.25 6.29
CA PHE A 120 6.67 -14.13 5.40
C PHE A 120 7.93 -13.39 5.85
N ALA A 121 8.05 -13.06 7.14
CA ALA A 121 9.13 -12.24 7.67
C ALA A 121 10.50 -12.89 7.59
N SER A 122 10.55 -14.21 7.72
CA SER A 122 11.79 -14.99 7.59
C SER A 122 12.30 -14.94 6.15
N HIS A 123 11.47 -15.36 5.18
CA HIS A 123 11.82 -15.32 3.76
C HIS A 123 12.13 -13.89 3.28
N TYR A 124 11.29 -12.93 3.67
CA TYR A 124 11.43 -11.54 3.27
C TYR A 124 12.75 -10.93 3.73
N ARG A 125 13.15 -11.13 4.99
CA ARG A 125 14.42 -10.59 5.51
C ARG A 125 15.64 -11.21 4.85
N GLU A 126 15.63 -12.53 4.63
CA GLU A 126 16.72 -13.22 3.97
C GLU A 126 16.92 -12.70 2.54
N ILE A 127 15.84 -12.61 1.77
CA ILE A 127 15.88 -12.10 0.40
C ILE A 127 16.29 -10.62 0.38
N LEU A 128 15.73 -9.80 1.29
CA LEU A 128 16.05 -8.37 1.40
C LEU A 128 17.54 -8.11 1.62
N GLN A 129 18.23 -8.99 2.34
CA GLN A 129 19.67 -8.86 2.62
C GLN A 129 20.56 -9.19 1.42
N ARG A 130 20.11 -10.08 0.52
CA ARG A 130 20.94 -10.58 -0.60
C ARG A 130 20.56 -10.03 -1.97
N ASP A 131 19.33 -9.57 -2.15
CA ASP A 131 18.82 -9.08 -3.44
C ASP A 131 18.70 -7.54 -3.44
N VAL A 132 19.56 -6.89 -4.23
CA VAL A 132 19.60 -5.43 -4.36
C VAL A 132 18.31 -4.85 -4.96
N ASN A 133 17.63 -5.56 -5.86
CA ASN A 133 16.38 -5.09 -6.46
C ASN A 133 15.26 -5.11 -5.43
N VAL A 134 15.23 -6.14 -4.58
CA VAL A 134 14.29 -6.21 -3.45
C VAL A 134 14.57 -5.10 -2.44
N ALA A 135 15.84 -4.82 -2.11
CA ALA A 135 16.20 -3.71 -1.22
C ALA A 135 15.78 -2.34 -1.76
N MET A 136 15.98 -2.08 -3.06
CA MET A 136 15.53 -0.84 -3.70
C MET A 136 14.00 -0.72 -3.73
N ALA A 137 13.30 -1.81 -4.09
CA ALA A 137 11.84 -1.81 -4.11
C ALA A 137 11.24 -1.65 -2.71
N HIS A 138 11.84 -2.28 -1.69
CA HIS A 138 11.50 -2.05 -0.29
C HIS A 138 11.59 -0.55 0.07
N ALA A 139 12.71 0.09 -0.26
CA ALA A 139 12.89 1.52 0.02
C ALA A 139 11.82 2.39 -0.65
N ALA A 140 11.41 2.05 -1.88
CA ALA A 140 10.32 2.75 -2.58
C ALA A 140 8.97 2.61 -1.84
N VAL A 141 8.64 1.40 -1.35
CA VAL A 141 7.44 1.17 -0.54
C VAL A 141 7.50 1.94 0.78
N ARG A 142 8.65 1.92 1.48
CA ARG A 142 8.84 2.72 2.71
C ARG A 142 8.58 4.21 2.47
N GLN A 143 9.08 4.76 1.37
CA GLN A 143 8.84 6.16 1.01
C GLN A 143 7.37 6.45 0.72
N ALA A 144 6.65 5.54 0.06
CA ALA A 144 5.23 5.68 -0.22
C ALA A 144 4.40 5.65 1.08
N LEU A 145 4.73 4.76 2.03
CA LEU A 145 4.10 4.72 3.35
C LEU A 145 4.28 6.02 4.14
N LEU A 146 5.50 6.58 4.15
CA LEU A 146 5.78 7.86 4.79
C LEU A 146 4.99 9.04 4.19
N ARG A 147 4.54 8.94 2.93
CA ARG A 147 3.64 9.94 2.32
C ARG A 147 2.22 9.75 2.84
N LEU A 148 1.70 8.53 2.87
CA LEU A 148 0.36 8.25 3.39
C LEU A 148 0.21 8.66 4.86
N GLY A 149 1.22 8.37 5.71
CA GLY A 149 1.22 8.79 7.12
C GLY A 149 1.16 10.31 7.30
N ARG A 150 1.66 11.10 6.33
CA ARG A 150 1.56 12.57 6.32
C ARG A 150 0.22 13.09 5.79
N SER A 151 -0.51 12.30 5.02
CA SER A 151 -1.86 12.63 4.51
C SER A 151 -2.99 12.23 5.48
N GLY A 152 -2.66 11.59 6.61
CA GLY A 152 -3.62 11.22 7.66
C GLY A 152 -4.11 12.42 8.50
N PRO A 153 -5.11 12.20 9.38
CA PRO A 153 -5.85 13.25 10.11
C PRO A 153 -4.99 14.18 11.00
N ALA A 154 -3.73 13.81 11.28
CA ALA A 154 -2.81 14.67 12.02
C ALA A 154 -2.43 15.97 11.28
N ASN A 155 -2.56 16.00 9.95
CA ASN A 155 -2.22 17.18 9.15
C ASN A 155 -3.33 18.26 9.19
N ASP A 156 -4.58 17.87 9.49
CA ASP A 156 -5.71 18.80 9.62
C ASP A 156 -5.54 19.72 10.83
N ALA A 157 -5.09 19.17 11.97
CA ALA A 157 -4.85 19.92 13.20
C ALA A 157 -3.72 20.97 13.06
N GLN A 158 -2.80 20.77 12.10
CA GLN A 158 -1.71 21.70 11.83
C GLN A 158 -2.09 22.75 10.77
N GLN A 159 -2.92 22.39 9.78
CA GLN A 159 -3.40 23.33 8.75
C GLN A 159 -4.49 24.27 9.27
N GLU A 160 -5.38 23.82 10.16
CA GLU A 160 -6.43 24.67 10.76
C GLU A 160 -5.83 25.72 11.72
N ASN A 161 -4.83 25.33 12.53
CA ASN A 161 -4.07 26.25 13.38
C ASN A 161 -3.28 27.32 12.60
N GLN A 162 -2.80 26.99 11.40
CA GLN A 162 -2.05 27.95 10.58
C GLN A 162 -2.96 28.94 9.84
N LYS A 163 -4.22 28.56 9.59
CA LYS A 163 -5.24 29.42 8.95
C LYS A 163 -5.82 30.45 9.93
N ASP A 164 -6.06 30.05 11.18
CA ASP A 164 -6.54 30.96 12.25
C ASP A 164 -5.48 31.98 12.71
N SER A 165 -4.19 31.67 12.51
CA SER A 165 -3.10 32.61 12.83
C SER A 165 -2.92 33.70 11.76
N ALA A 166 -3.36 33.46 10.52
CA ALA A 166 -3.30 34.43 9.43
C ALA A 166 -4.41 35.49 9.48
N ASP A 167 -5.54 35.21 10.16
CA ASP A 167 -6.68 36.13 10.27
C ASP A 167 -6.55 37.14 11.43
N LYS A 168 -5.62 36.91 12.38
CA LYS A 168 -5.41 37.79 13.56
C LYS A 168 -4.33 38.87 13.38
N GLY A 169 -3.70 38.96 12.20
CA GLY A 169 -2.54 39.85 11.97
C GLY A 169 -2.85 41.21 11.34
N GLY A 170 -4.11 41.58 11.13
CA GLY A 170 -4.49 42.73 10.31
C GLY A 170 -5.43 43.73 11.00
N ASP A 171 -5.10 44.19 12.21
CA ASP A 171 -5.65 45.44 12.75
C ASP A 171 -4.70 46.00 13.82
N GLN A 172 -3.64 46.68 13.38
CA GLN A 172 -2.85 47.63 14.17
C GLN A 172 -2.42 48.79 13.28
#